data_AF-A0A957LG92-F1
#
_entry.id   AF-A0A957LG92-F1
#
_cell.length_a   1.000
_cell.length_b   1.000
_cell.length_c   1.000
_cell.angle_alpha   90.00
_cell.angle_beta   90.00
_cell.angle_gamma   90.00
#
_symmetry.space_group_name_H-M   'P 1'
#
loop_
_entity.id
_entity.type
_entity.pdbx_description
1 polymer ?
#
loop_
_entity_poly.entity_id
_entity_poly.type
_entity_poly.pdbx_seq_one_letter_code
_entity_poly.pdbx_strand_id
1 'polypeptide(L)'
;MNRDEILVLTLGVGAAAENMPNADVFSQKAVDNYIQLREMVEEEFRRVDADLLEVGPGSPERQEKLRQQIEETNLSENNAIMAQAKVVLENVVEYVPGAAAALKKDPEDLRHAARQLENQQKTVS
;
A
#
# COMPACT_ATOMS: atom_id res chain seq x y z
N MET A 1 10.87 5.26 6.82
CA MET A 1 10.78 4.65 5.49
C MET A 1 10.75 5.79 4.49
N ASN A 2 11.29 5.61 3.29
CA ASN A 2 11.09 6.55 2.20
C ASN A 2 9.71 6.32 1.56
N ARG A 3 9.32 7.16 0.58
CA ARG A 3 7.98 7.07 -0.05
C ARG A 3 7.80 5.76 -0.83
N ASP A 4 8.86 5.27 -1.49
CA ASP A 4 8.83 4.02 -2.24
C ASP A 4 8.56 2.82 -1.33
N GLU A 5 9.29 2.73 -0.21
CA GLU A 5 9.12 1.71 0.82
C GLU A 5 7.70 1.75 1.41
N ILE A 6 7.15 2.94 1.64
CA ILE A 6 5.76 3.10 2.10
C ILE A 6 4.79 2.58 1.05
N LEU A 7 5.02 2.83 -0.23
CA LEU A 7 4.13 2.40 -1.30
C LEU A 7 4.17 0.88 -1.50
N VAL A 8 5.35 0.26 -1.44
CA VAL A 8 5.52 -1.21 -1.43
C VAL A 8 4.78 -1.82 -0.24
N LEU A 9 4.96 -1.25 0.96
CA LEU A 9 4.25 -1.70 2.16
C LEU A 9 2.74 -1.62 1.96
N THR A 10 2.24 -0.51 1.43
CA THR A 10 0.82 -0.26 1.20
C THR A 10 0.21 -1.28 0.24
N LEU A 11 0.83 -1.47 -0.93
CA LEU A 11 0.37 -2.45 -1.91
C LEU A 11 0.42 -3.88 -1.35
N GLY A 12 1.45 -4.21 -0.58
CA GLY A 12 1.57 -5.52 0.07
C GLY A 12 0.51 -5.78 1.14
N VAL A 13 0.24 -4.81 2.03
CA VAL A 13 -0.79 -5.00 3.07
C VAL A 13 -2.20 -4.93 2.49
N GLY A 14 -2.42 -4.15 1.43
CA GLY A 14 -3.68 -4.15 0.69
C GLY A 14 -3.97 -5.51 0.05
N ALA A 15 -2.99 -6.07 -0.66
CA ALA A 15 -3.06 -7.43 -1.20
C ALA A 15 -3.32 -8.48 -0.11
N ALA A 16 -2.64 -8.36 1.04
CA ALA A 16 -2.87 -9.25 2.17
C ALA A 16 -4.28 -9.12 2.76
N ALA A 17 -4.82 -7.89 2.83
CA ALA A 17 -6.17 -7.63 3.31
C ALA A 17 -7.24 -8.22 2.39
N GLU A 18 -7.06 -8.09 1.07
CA GLU A 18 -7.93 -8.69 0.06
C GLU A 18 -7.99 -10.22 0.17
N ASN A 19 -6.86 -10.85 0.50
CA ASN A 19 -6.77 -12.31 0.63
C ASN A 19 -7.21 -12.86 2.01
N MET A 20 -7.68 -12.01 2.93
CA MET A 20 -8.13 -12.48 4.24
C MET A 20 -9.50 -13.19 4.17
N PRO A 21 -9.66 -14.35 4.83
CA PRO A 21 -10.96 -15.03 4.88
C PRO A 21 -11.96 -14.27 5.77
N ASN A 22 -13.23 -14.24 5.35
CA ASN A 22 -14.36 -13.63 6.06
C ASN A 22 -14.31 -12.10 6.20
N ALA A 23 -14.22 -11.39 5.08
CA ALA A 23 -14.40 -9.94 5.06
C ALA A 23 -15.82 -9.56 5.53
N ASP A 24 -15.90 -8.72 6.57
CA ASP A 24 -17.14 -8.01 6.87
C ASP A 24 -17.25 -6.73 6.01
N VAL A 25 -18.36 -5.99 6.15
CA VAL A 25 -18.62 -4.77 5.36
C VAL A 25 -17.52 -3.72 5.56
N PHE A 26 -16.88 -3.68 6.73
CA PHE A 26 -15.83 -2.72 7.02
C PHE A 26 -14.49 -3.16 6.42
N SER A 27 -14.18 -4.46 6.46
CA SER A 27 -13.05 -5.03 5.73
C SER A 27 -13.17 -4.78 4.23
N GLN A 28 -14.38 -4.87 3.66
CA GLN A 28 -14.61 -4.58 2.24
C GLN A 28 -14.24 -3.14 1.88
N LYS A 29 -14.50 -2.15 2.75
CA LYS A 29 -14.07 -0.77 2.50
C LYS A 29 -12.55 -0.63 2.42
N ALA A 30 -11.80 -1.38 3.23
CA ALA A 30 -10.35 -1.37 3.14
C ALA A 30 -9.87 -1.96 1.81
N VAL A 31 -10.48 -3.06 1.37
CA VAL A 31 -10.21 -3.71 0.09
C VAL A 31 -10.54 -2.80 -1.09
N ASP A 32 -11.69 -2.14 -1.08
CA ASP A 32 -12.10 -1.22 -2.17
C ASP A 32 -11.09 -0.07 -2.36
N ASN A 33 -10.55 0.47 -1.27
CA ASN A 33 -9.53 1.52 -1.34
C ASN A 33 -8.19 1.01 -1.87
N TYR A 34 -7.85 -0.25 -1.58
CA TYR A 34 -6.67 -0.91 -2.16
C TYR A 34 -6.86 -1.15 -3.66
N ILE A 35 -8.01 -1.67 -4.08
CA ILE A 35 -8.35 -1.85 -5.50
C ILE A 35 -8.25 -0.52 -6.25
N GLN A 36 -8.80 0.55 -5.68
CA GLN A 36 -8.69 1.89 -6.28
C GLN A 36 -7.23 2.34 -6.42
N LEU A 37 -6.39 2.15 -5.39
CA LEU A 37 -4.95 2.47 -5.47
C LEU A 37 -4.29 1.70 -6.61
N ARG A 38 -4.60 0.40 -6.73
CA ARG A 38 -4.05 -0.48 -7.75
C ARG A 38 -4.43 -0.03 -9.15
N GLU A 39 -5.71 0.28 -9.38
CA GLU A 39 -6.22 0.82 -10.65
C GLU A 39 -5.51 2.14 -11.02
N MET A 40 -5.32 3.06 -10.06
CA MET A 40 -4.57 4.31 -10.30
C MET A 40 -3.13 4.04 -10.75
N VAL A 41 -2.45 3.05 -10.16
CA VAL A 41 -1.08 2.68 -10.54
C VAL A 41 -1.06 2.07 -11.94
N GLU A 42 -1.98 1.18 -12.26
CA GLU A 42 -2.05 0.51 -13.58
C GLU A 42 -2.38 1.48 -14.72
N GLU A 43 -3.32 2.40 -14.49
CA GLU A 43 -3.75 3.38 -15.49
C GLU A 43 -2.63 4.36 -15.85
N GLU A 44 -1.94 4.90 -14.85
CA GLU A 44 -0.94 5.93 -15.03
C GLU A 44 0.47 5.37 -15.29
N PHE A 45 0.79 4.17 -14.76
CA PHE A 45 2.15 3.62 -14.73
C PHE A 45 2.19 2.15 -15.15
N ARG A 46 1.85 1.86 -16.41
CA ARG A 46 1.84 0.49 -17.02
C ARG A 46 3.11 -0.36 -16.87
N ARG A 47 4.22 0.21 -16.38
CA ARG A 47 5.48 -0.51 -16.12
C ARG A 47 5.58 -1.04 -14.69
N VAL A 48 4.69 -0.61 -13.81
CA VAL A 48 4.58 -1.08 -12.42
C VAL A 48 3.56 -2.22 -12.40
N ASP A 49 4.01 -3.37 -11.92
CA ASP A 49 3.19 -4.56 -11.72
C ASP A 49 2.63 -4.52 -10.29
N ALA A 50 1.49 -3.85 -10.12
CA ALA A 50 0.87 -3.66 -8.81
C ALA A 50 0.31 -4.97 -8.22
N ASP A 51 0.09 -5.99 -9.06
CA ASP A 51 -0.37 -7.33 -8.69
C ASP A 51 0.76 -8.22 -8.16
N LEU A 52 2.01 -7.78 -8.28
CA LEU A 52 3.18 -8.61 -7.95
C LEU A 52 3.14 -9.18 -6.53
N LEU A 53 2.41 -8.55 -5.61
CA LEU A 53 2.28 -8.95 -4.22
C LEU A 53 1.00 -9.75 -3.88
N GLU A 54 0.07 -9.98 -4.81
CA GLU A 54 -1.18 -10.72 -4.54
C GLU A 54 -0.94 -12.17 -4.07
N VAL A 55 0.00 -12.88 -4.68
CA VAL A 55 0.26 -14.32 -4.41
C VAL A 55 1.33 -14.52 -3.32
N GLY A 56 1.88 -13.45 -2.75
CA GLY A 56 2.91 -13.58 -1.73
C GLY A 56 3.45 -12.24 -1.28
N PRO A 57 2.64 -11.47 -0.52
CA PRO A 57 2.98 -10.11 -0.15
C PRO A 57 4.18 -10.05 0.79
N GLY A 58 4.48 -11.12 1.53
CA GLY A 58 5.66 -11.25 2.38
C GLY A 58 6.96 -11.68 1.68
N SER A 59 6.97 -11.86 0.35
CA SER A 59 8.18 -12.27 -0.38
C SER A 59 9.16 -11.10 -0.54
N PRO A 60 10.37 -11.16 0.05
CA PRO A 60 11.33 -10.05 -0.05
C PRO A 60 11.76 -9.77 -1.49
N GLU A 61 11.91 -10.81 -2.32
CA GLU A 61 12.30 -10.68 -3.73
C GLU A 61 11.23 -9.93 -4.54
N ARG A 62 9.95 -10.21 -4.29
CA ARG A 62 8.84 -9.53 -4.97
C ARG A 62 8.68 -8.09 -4.51
N GLN A 63 8.82 -7.83 -3.21
CA GLN A 63 8.82 -6.47 -2.66
C GLN A 63 9.95 -5.64 -3.26
N GLU A 64 11.15 -6.20 -3.35
CA GLU A 64 12.31 -5.54 -3.93
C GLU A 64 12.12 -5.25 -5.42
N LYS A 65 11.58 -6.20 -6.18
CA LYS A 65 11.25 -5.99 -7.59
C LYS A 65 10.20 -4.89 -7.78
N LEU A 66 9.16 -4.85 -6.94
CA LEU A 66 8.17 -3.77 -6.96
C LEU A 66 8.81 -2.41 -6.64
N ARG A 67 9.67 -2.35 -5.61
CA ARG A 67 10.41 -1.14 -5.23
C ARG A 67 11.21 -0.58 -6.42
N GLN A 68 11.92 -1.44 -7.15
CA GLN A 68 12.69 -1.03 -8.32
C GLN A 68 11.79 -0.43 -9.41
N GLN A 69 10.63 -1.03 -9.69
CA GLN A 69 9.67 -0.48 -10.66
C GLN A 69 9.12 0.88 -10.23
N ILE A 70 8.82 1.04 -8.94
CA ILE A 70 8.35 2.30 -8.34
C ILE A 70 9.41 3.40 -8.50
N GLU A 71 10.68 3.08 -8.22
CA GLU A 71 11.82 4.00 -8.36
C GLU A 71 12.06 4.39 -9.82
N GLU A 72 12.05 3.43 -10.74
CA GLU A 72 12.25 3.69 -12.17
C GLU A 72 11.16 4.57 -12.79
N THR A 73 9.96 4.54 -12.22
CA THR A 73 8.80 5.30 -12.71
C THR A 73 8.54 6.58 -11.94
N ASN A 74 9.25 6.82 -10.83
CA ASN A 74 8.98 7.89 -9.87
C ASN A 74 7.51 7.89 -9.40
N LEU A 75 6.91 6.71 -9.28
CA LEU A 75 5.50 6.54 -8.91
C LEU A 75 5.17 7.27 -7.59
N SER A 76 6.09 7.21 -6.64
CA SER A 76 5.94 7.79 -5.30
C SER A 76 5.95 9.32 -5.27
N GLU A 77 6.35 9.98 -6.35
CA GLU A 77 6.27 11.44 -6.51
C GLU A 77 4.85 11.91 -6.87
N ASN A 78 3.96 11.00 -7.29
CA ASN A 78 2.56 11.32 -7.55
C ASN A 78 1.79 11.50 -6.23
N ASN A 79 1.40 12.74 -5.94
CA ASN A 79 0.70 13.07 -4.70
C ASN A 79 -0.71 12.46 -4.58
N ALA A 80 -1.41 12.22 -5.70
CA ALA A 80 -2.71 11.55 -5.66
C ALA A 80 -2.55 10.09 -5.24
N ILE A 81 -1.55 9.40 -5.78
CA ILE A 81 -1.21 8.02 -5.40
C ILE A 81 -0.80 7.95 -3.93
N MET A 82 0.04 8.87 -3.46
CA MET A 82 0.45 8.86 -2.05
C MET A 82 -0.69 9.24 -1.09
N ALA A 83 -1.62 10.09 -1.51
CA ALA A 83 -2.84 10.36 -0.75
C ALA A 83 -3.72 9.10 -0.64
N GLN A 84 -3.93 8.39 -1.76
CA GLN A 84 -4.68 7.14 -1.75
C GLN A 84 -3.95 6.06 -0.93
N ALA A 85 -2.62 5.99 -1.01
CA ALA A 85 -1.83 5.04 -0.21
C ALA A 85 -2.00 5.27 1.29
N LYS A 86 -2.05 6.53 1.74
CA LYS A 86 -2.38 6.88 3.13
C LYS A 86 -3.76 6.34 3.54
N VAL A 87 -4.78 6.54 2.70
CA VAL A 87 -6.14 6.05 2.97
C VAL A 87 -6.16 4.52 3.11
N VAL A 88 -5.45 3.80 2.25
CA VAL A 88 -5.31 2.34 2.34
C VAL A 88 -4.68 1.94 3.68
N LEU A 89 -3.56 2.55 4.06
CA LEU A 89 -2.90 2.24 5.33
C LEU A 89 -3.81 2.49 6.54
N GLU A 90 -4.53 3.61 6.57
CA GLU A 90 -5.47 3.95 7.65
C GLU A 90 -6.62 2.94 7.73
N ASN A 91 -7.22 2.58 6.58
CA ASN A 91 -8.33 1.64 6.53
C ASN A 91 -7.90 0.21 6.87
N VAL A 92 -6.72 -0.23 6.42
CA VAL A 92 -6.18 -1.54 6.79
C VAL A 92 -5.95 -1.61 8.30
N VAL A 93 -5.39 -0.55 8.90
CA VAL A 93 -5.22 -0.49 10.35
C VAL A 93 -6.55 -0.57 11.12
N GLU A 94 -7.57 0.12 10.64
CA GLU A 94 -8.87 0.19 11.32
C GLU A 94 -9.69 -1.10 11.16
N TYR A 95 -9.74 -1.63 9.94
CA TYR A 95 -10.70 -2.67 9.57
C TYR A 95 -10.08 -4.04 9.33
N VAL A 96 -8.79 -4.12 9.00
CA VAL A 96 -8.10 -5.38 8.70
C VAL A 96 -6.68 -5.41 9.31
N PRO A 97 -6.50 -5.10 10.62
CA PRO A 97 -5.17 -4.91 11.20
C PRO A 97 -4.28 -6.16 11.12
N GLY A 98 -4.89 -7.36 11.02
CA GLY A 98 -4.18 -8.62 10.83
C GLY A 98 -3.39 -8.70 9.52
N ALA A 99 -3.72 -7.92 8.49
CA ALA A 99 -3.03 -7.94 7.20
C ALA A 99 -1.55 -7.55 7.32
N ALA A 100 -1.19 -6.72 8.30
CA ALA A 100 0.20 -6.33 8.57
C ALA A 100 1.12 -7.55 8.82
N ALA A 101 0.59 -8.61 9.45
CA ALA A 101 1.36 -9.79 9.82
C ALA A 101 1.90 -10.54 8.58
N ALA A 102 1.23 -10.44 7.43
CA ALA A 102 1.68 -11.05 6.19
C ALA A 102 3.04 -10.51 5.72
N LEU A 103 3.41 -9.30 6.14
CA LEU A 103 4.68 -8.64 5.85
C LEU A 103 5.63 -8.60 7.06
N LYS A 104 5.33 -9.37 8.13
CA LYS A 104 6.07 -9.33 9.41
C LYS A 104 6.08 -7.92 10.02
N LYS A 105 4.97 -7.20 9.86
CA LYS A 105 4.71 -5.88 10.44
C LYS A 105 3.59 -5.96 11.47
N ASP A 106 3.44 -4.90 12.24
CA ASP A 106 2.30 -4.69 13.11
C ASP A 106 1.44 -3.48 12.66
N PRO A 107 0.23 -3.29 13.21
CA PRO A 107 -0.61 -2.14 12.86
C PRO A 107 0.01 -0.78 13.20
N GLU A 108 0.92 -0.70 14.17
CA GLU A 108 1.60 0.56 14.50
C GLU A 108 2.61 0.95 13.43
N ASP A 109 3.31 -0.01 12.81
CA ASP A 109 4.16 0.24 11.63
C ASP A 109 3.36 0.94 10.52
N LEU A 110 2.13 0.47 10.26
CA LEU A 110 1.25 1.05 9.25
C LEU A 110 0.78 2.46 9.64
N ARG A 111 0.42 2.69 10.92
CA ARG A 111 0.10 4.04 11.42
C ARG A 111 1.27 5.00 11.29
N HIS A 112 2.48 4.54 11.59
CA HIS A 112 3.69 5.33 11.43
C HIS A 112 3.93 5.70 9.97
N ALA A 113 3.71 4.77 9.03
CA ALA A 113 3.80 5.03 7.60
C ALA A 113 2.77 6.07 7.13
N ALA A 114 1.49 5.92 7.52
CA ALA A 114 0.43 6.87 7.18
C ALA A 114 0.73 8.31 7.67
N ARG A 115 1.26 8.44 8.90
CA ARG A 115 1.68 9.74 9.45
C ARG A 115 2.86 10.35 8.70
N GLN A 116 3.80 9.53 8.21
CA GLN A 116 4.92 10.03 7.39
C GLN A 116 4.41 10.67 6.10
N LEU A 117 3.43 10.04 5.44
CA LEU A 117 2.81 10.61 4.23
C LEU A 117 2.08 11.94 4.52
N GLU A 118 1.34 12.03 5.63
CA GLU A 118 0.64 13.27 6.01
C GLU A 118 1.62 14.44 6.22
N ASN A 119 2.72 14.20 6.95
CA ASN A 119 3.71 15.23 7.24
C ASN A 119 4.44 15.71 5.99
N GLN A 120 4.71 14.80 5.05
CA GLN A 120 5.39 15.15 3.80
C GLN A 120 4.51 15.99 2.88
N GLN A 121 3.19 15.78 2.89
CA GLN A 121 2.24 16.61 2.12
C GLN A 121 2.15 18.04 2.65
N LYS A 122 2.26 18.24 3.97
CA LYS A 122 2.22 19.57 4.61
C LYS A 122 3.43 20.44 4.29
N THR A 123 4.57 19.84 3.95
CA THR A 123 5.81 20.58 3.59
C THR A 123 5.84 21.11 2.16
N VAL A 124 4.92 20.70 1.29
CA VAL A 124 4.86 21.08 -0.14
C VAL A 124 3.72 22.08 -0.42
N SER A 125 2.94 22.44 0.61
CA SER A 125 1.86 23.44 0.57
C SER A 125 2.32 24.77 1.17
#